data_AF-A0A4Y4DRM7-F1
#
_entry.id   AF-A0A4Y4DRM7-F1
#
_cell.length_a   1.000
_cell.length_b   1.000
_cell.length_c   1.000
_cell.angle_alpha   90.00
_cell.angle_beta   90.00
_cell.angle_gamma   90.00
#
_symmetry.space_group_name_H-M   'P 1'
#
loop_
_entity.id
_entity.type
_entity.pdbx_description
1 polymer ?
#
loop_
_entity_poly.entity_id
_entity_poly.type
_entity_poly.pdbx_seq_one_letter_code
_entity_poly.pdbx_strand_id
1 'polypeptide(L)'
;MSTETRAVGDMMSLFSRCLLLDPVFATHDKVLLTDGHIEIYSSGEWSKETWRGRVNAQVKGRKGKKKPTLSFSLERIVLEAHMGNNGLLLLCVDYHPSNGKGRPLYAALTPFTIRRVLEGIPAGQKSVAVRLTKLPRDPADLERIVEVVHRGSRQNPFARTDPSLFETVTSMVVATVEHVDFTVPTHLRIGESAFAIEVTTKDGSQVPLDGDFDIVPGDYVERTVELQVVAGRAVFESFTVQRTAPDQTLIKLDDSLSMVLREDPGRQVATFNFTYPSNFAARKRALEFIVGIADSGQISFGDRAVSIGRRDSATPLDLDDMRQHLAYLRRMQELFDRLAINCALIDMDTLTDQHIQSLNVLHSVFINGVAAGNPDGTPGRVLVNIGPWAVMLVVAQGEEGAWQYIDPFNPDSPRMFRWVAQDEREVTIPVTAYDVVEAEHLPRVLNLRLEAIDSAYESIADAERTTAVANQCMRDLLDRFDAGGPRRDEFLRGADRLNEWIIRHDGAGDAHMINRWQIAWRRGDLASAERSKIRAMKRTSAQSDDEMSVQRELACALLLEEREEAQFLSSQLPDDARAMMQEWPIWKLYRQLVDQASPDADGEPERDEKAVTA
;
A
#
# COMPACT_ATOMS: atom_id res chain seq x y z
N MET A 1 26.57 41.70 -49.56
CA MET A 1 25.80 41.64 -48.30
C MET A 1 26.28 40.42 -47.53
N SER A 2 26.67 40.55 -46.26
CA SER A 2 27.09 39.40 -45.45
C SER A 2 25.89 38.48 -45.17
N THR A 3 26.15 37.18 -44.95
CA THR A 3 25.10 36.20 -44.63
C THR A 3 24.33 36.59 -43.36
N GLU A 4 25.00 37.28 -42.43
CA GLU A 4 24.44 37.77 -41.17
C GLU A 4 23.52 38.98 -41.38
N THR A 5 23.93 39.99 -42.16
CA THR A 5 23.05 41.12 -42.54
C THR A 5 21.76 40.63 -43.19
N ARG A 6 21.85 39.61 -44.04
CA ARG A 6 20.69 39.01 -44.67
C ARG A 6 19.79 38.30 -43.64
N ALA A 7 20.39 37.59 -42.67
CA ALA A 7 19.64 36.88 -41.63
C ALA A 7 18.88 37.83 -40.71
N VAL A 8 19.50 38.97 -40.37
CA VAL A 8 18.82 40.06 -39.64
C VAL A 8 17.60 40.56 -40.41
N GLY A 9 17.74 40.83 -41.72
CA GLY A 9 16.60 41.24 -42.56
C GLY A 9 15.46 40.20 -42.58
N ASP A 10 15.80 38.91 -42.73
CA ASP A 10 14.81 37.82 -42.72
C ASP A 10 14.09 37.72 -41.36
N MET A 11 14.78 37.90 -40.24
CA MET A 11 14.19 37.86 -38.90
C MET A 11 13.35 39.09 -38.58
N MET A 12 13.84 40.29 -38.93
CA MET A 12 13.06 41.54 -38.82
C MET A 12 11.72 41.42 -39.55
N SER A 13 11.73 40.86 -40.76
CA SER A 13 10.53 40.65 -41.58
C SER A 13 9.52 39.68 -40.95
N LEU A 14 9.99 38.67 -40.20
CA LEU A 14 9.13 37.71 -39.53
C LEU A 14 8.48 38.31 -38.28
N PHE A 15 9.29 38.91 -37.40
CA PHE A 15 8.83 39.42 -36.10
C PHE A 15 8.04 40.72 -36.21
N SER A 16 8.25 41.55 -37.25
CA SER A 16 7.45 42.78 -37.46
C SER A 16 5.97 42.52 -37.77
N ARG A 17 5.58 41.26 -38.00
CA ARG A 17 4.19 40.83 -38.18
C ARG A 17 3.48 40.53 -36.86
N CYS A 18 4.21 40.46 -35.75
CA CYS A 18 3.66 40.25 -34.42
C CYS A 18 3.19 41.57 -33.84
N LEU A 19 1.96 41.60 -33.33
CA LEU A 19 1.36 42.83 -32.81
C LEU A 19 2.02 43.26 -31.49
N LEU A 20 2.46 42.28 -30.71
CA LEU A 20 2.96 42.47 -29.34
C LEU A 20 4.48 42.55 -29.23
N LEU A 21 5.20 42.47 -30.35
CA LEU A 21 6.66 42.39 -30.38
C LEU A 21 7.26 43.50 -31.25
N ASP A 22 8.26 44.20 -30.71
CA ASP A 22 9.08 45.16 -31.46
C ASP A 22 10.53 44.64 -31.54
N PRO A 23 10.95 44.05 -32.68
CA PRO A 23 12.29 43.51 -32.83
C PRO A 23 13.32 44.63 -33.08
N VAL A 24 14.33 44.72 -32.21
CA VAL A 24 15.44 45.67 -32.33
C VAL A 24 16.74 44.89 -32.59
N PHE A 25 17.00 44.60 -33.87
CA PHE A 25 18.21 43.88 -34.30
C PHE A 25 19.21 44.83 -34.97
N ALA A 26 20.48 44.71 -34.59
CA ALA A 26 21.57 45.49 -35.17
C ALA A 26 22.37 44.66 -36.17
N THR A 27 23.00 45.33 -37.14
CA THR A 27 23.97 44.70 -38.04
C THR A 27 25.35 45.31 -37.80
N HIS A 28 26.39 44.48 -37.71
CA HIS A 28 27.78 44.91 -37.55
C HIS A 28 28.07 45.68 -36.25
N ASP A 29 27.22 45.55 -35.23
CA ASP A 29 27.43 46.23 -33.96
C ASP A 29 28.42 45.45 -33.08
N LYS A 30 29.35 46.16 -32.42
CA LYS A 30 30.39 45.56 -31.57
C LYS A 30 29.86 45.26 -30.16
N VAL A 31 28.58 44.91 -30.05
CA VAL A 31 27.97 44.58 -28.76
C VAL A 31 28.51 43.23 -28.32
N LEU A 32 29.03 43.17 -27.09
CA LEU A 32 29.88 42.07 -26.62
C LEU A 32 29.20 40.69 -26.63
N LEU A 33 27.86 40.64 -26.53
CA LEU A 33 27.12 39.40 -26.22
C LEU A 33 25.92 39.10 -27.13
N THR A 34 25.17 40.11 -27.59
CA THR A 34 23.90 39.95 -28.31
C THR A 34 23.87 40.77 -29.60
N ASP A 35 23.13 40.30 -30.62
CA ASP A 35 22.92 41.05 -31.87
C ASP A 35 21.69 41.98 -31.80
N GLY A 36 20.98 41.99 -30.66
CA GLY A 36 19.80 42.81 -30.44
C GLY A 36 18.91 42.28 -29.32
N HIS A 37 17.67 42.74 -29.31
CA HIS A 37 16.62 42.30 -28.40
C HIS A 37 15.25 42.40 -29.07
N ILE A 38 14.23 41.84 -28.44
CA ILE A 38 12.83 42.00 -28.81
C ILE A 38 12.12 42.62 -27.61
N GLU A 39 11.51 43.79 -27.79
CA GLU A 39 10.65 44.43 -26.78
C GLU A 39 9.25 43.79 -26.82
N ILE A 40 8.64 43.63 -25.66
CA ILE A 40 7.37 42.91 -25.48
C ILE A 40 6.33 43.86 -24.90
N TYR A 41 5.14 43.88 -25.50
CA TYR A 41 4.03 44.72 -25.09
C TYR A 41 2.78 43.89 -24.76
N SER A 42 1.88 44.46 -23.94
CA SER A 42 0.58 43.88 -23.59
C SER A 42 -0.51 44.16 -24.64
N SER A 43 -0.26 45.11 -25.55
CA SER A 43 -1.17 45.46 -26.65
C SER A 43 -0.39 45.99 -27.87
N GLY A 44 -1.09 46.21 -28.99
CA GLY A 44 -0.51 46.83 -30.19
C GLY A 44 -0.22 48.32 -30.07
N GLU A 45 -0.65 48.98 -28.98
CA GLU A 45 -0.28 50.36 -28.68
C GLU A 45 1.03 50.36 -27.90
N TRP A 46 2.16 50.55 -28.58
CA TRP A 46 3.47 50.52 -27.95
C TRP A 46 3.72 51.81 -27.15
N SER A 47 3.63 51.70 -25.83
CA SER A 47 3.84 52.79 -24.87
C SER A 47 4.60 52.28 -23.65
N LYS A 48 4.95 53.20 -22.73
CA LYS A 48 5.62 52.82 -21.47
C LYS A 48 4.69 52.01 -20.56
N GLU A 49 3.39 52.28 -20.65
CA GLU A 49 2.34 51.64 -19.85
C GLU A 49 2.05 50.21 -20.34
N THR A 50 2.22 49.94 -21.63
CA THR A 50 1.99 48.61 -22.22
C THR A 50 3.25 47.74 -22.27
N TRP A 51 4.43 48.30 -21.98
CA TRP A 51 5.70 47.58 -21.96
C TRP A 51 5.76 46.53 -20.84
N ARG A 52 6.08 45.28 -21.20
CA ARG A 52 6.17 44.14 -20.27
C ARG A 52 7.61 43.73 -19.98
N GLY A 53 8.52 44.00 -20.91
CA GLY A 53 9.91 43.59 -20.78
C GLY A 53 10.59 43.38 -22.13
N ARG A 54 11.76 42.76 -22.10
CA ARG A 54 12.55 42.46 -23.29
C ARG A 54 13.18 41.07 -23.23
N VAL A 55 13.45 40.50 -24.40
CA VAL A 55 14.21 39.26 -24.58
C VAL A 55 15.47 39.54 -25.40
N ASN A 56 16.62 39.14 -24.86
CA ASN A 56 17.89 39.20 -25.58
C ASN A 56 17.86 38.27 -26.79
N ALA A 57 18.35 38.72 -27.94
CA ALA A 57 18.36 37.94 -29.17
C ALA A 57 19.74 37.93 -29.82
N GLN A 58 20.07 36.81 -30.47
CA GLN A 58 21.27 36.67 -31.28
C GLN A 58 20.89 36.10 -32.64
N VAL A 59 21.30 36.76 -33.72
CA VAL A 59 20.88 36.43 -35.08
C VAL A 59 22.09 35.94 -35.87
N LYS A 60 22.08 34.68 -36.25
CA LYS A 60 23.19 34.04 -36.99
C LYS A 60 22.76 33.55 -38.37
N GLY A 61 23.47 33.99 -39.40
CA GLY A 61 23.29 33.51 -40.77
C GLY A 61 24.36 32.51 -41.18
N ARG A 62 23.97 31.38 -41.79
CA ARG A 62 24.94 30.43 -42.36
C ARG A 62 24.56 29.92 -43.74
N LYS A 63 25.59 29.53 -44.51
CA LYS A 63 25.39 28.78 -45.76
C LYS A 63 24.99 27.35 -45.38
N GLY A 64 23.79 26.97 -45.75
CA GLY A 64 23.19 25.69 -45.40
C GLY A 64 23.53 24.56 -46.37
N LYS A 65 23.02 23.36 -46.05
CA LYS A 65 23.07 22.17 -46.92
C LYS A 65 21.69 21.93 -47.55
N LYS A 66 21.57 20.88 -48.37
CA LYS A 66 20.27 20.48 -48.97
C LYS A 66 19.20 20.24 -47.90
N LYS A 67 19.56 19.65 -46.76
CA LYS A 67 18.73 19.61 -45.54
C LYS A 67 19.26 20.65 -44.53
N PRO A 68 18.39 21.30 -43.73
CA PRO A 68 18.85 22.24 -42.73
C PRO A 68 19.63 21.52 -41.63
N THR A 69 20.73 22.12 -41.20
CA THR A 69 21.41 21.69 -39.97
C THR A 69 20.55 22.15 -38.78
N LEU A 70 20.20 21.26 -37.85
CA LEU A 70 19.32 21.54 -36.71
C LEU A 70 20.09 21.71 -35.40
N SER A 71 21.30 22.26 -35.49
CA SER A 71 22.12 22.62 -34.35
C SER A 71 22.98 23.85 -34.65
N PHE A 72 23.42 24.52 -33.59
CA PHE A 72 24.38 25.62 -33.67
C PHE A 72 25.40 25.49 -32.53
N SER A 73 26.69 25.58 -32.85
CA SER A 73 27.73 25.50 -31.84
C SER A 73 27.90 26.86 -31.17
N LEU A 74 27.75 26.90 -29.85
CA LEU A 74 28.05 28.06 -29.01
C LEU A 74 29.23 27.74 -28.09
N GLU A 75 30.01 28.76 -27.76
CA GLU A 75 31.08 28.63 -26.77
C GLU A 75 30.48 28.55 -25.35
N ARG A 76 31.12 27.76 -24.49
CA ARG A 76 30.75 27.60 -23.08
C ARG A 76 30.68 28.98 -22.38
N ILE A 77 31.68 29.82 -22.59
CA ILE A 77 31.75 31.16 -21.98
C ILE A 77 30.60 32.07 -22.42
N VAL A 78 30.13 31.92 -23.67
CA VAL A 78 28.99 32.67 -24.20
C VAL A 78 27.70 32.19 -23.53
N LEU A 79 27.52 30.88 -23.40
CA LEU A 79 26.37 30.31 -22.68
C LEU A 79 26.37 30.71 -21.20
N GLU A 80 27.49 30.62 -20.50
CA GLU A 80 27.61 31.04 -19.10
C GLU A 80 27.26 32.52 -18.93
N ALA A 81 27.70 33.38 -19.86
CA ALA A 81 27.36 34.80 -19.86
C ALA A 81 25.85 35.04 -20.10
N HIS A 82 25.20 34.31 -21.02
CA HIS A 82 23.75 34.42 -21.23
C HIS A 82 22.95 33.84 -20.06
N MET A 83 23.42 32.77 -19.42
CA MET A 83 22.80 32.20 -18.23
C MET A 83 22.76 33.22 -17.08
N GLY A 84 23.83 34.00 -16.89
CA GLY A 84 23.86 35.11 -15.94
C GLY A 84 23.17 36.40 -16.40
N ASN A 85 22.75 36.48 -17.67
CA ASN A 85 22.14 37.67 -18.28
C ASN A 85 20.75 37.35 -18.88
N ASN A 86 19.90 36.72 -18.07
CA ASN A 86 18.48 36.48 -18.33
C ASN A 86 18.17 35.62 -19.58
N GLY A 87 19.12 34.80 -20.03
CA GLY A 87 18.96 33.90 -21.15
C GLY A 87 19.15 34.54 -22.53
N LEU A 88 18.79 33.78 -23.57
CA LEU A 88 18.97 34.15 -24.97
C LEU A 88 17.90 33.50 -25.88
N LEU A 89 17.35 34.27 -26.82
CA LEU A 89 16.69 33.73 -28.00
C LEU A 89 17.70 33.67 -29.16
N LEU A 90 18.22 32.48 -29.45
CA LEU A 90 19.11 32.26 -30.59
C LEU A 90 18.28 32.08 -31.85
N LEU A 91 18.42 32.98 -32.82
CA LEU A 91 17.77 32.93 -34.12
C LEU A 91 18.81 32.59 -35.19
N CYS A 92 18.57 31.55 -35.99
CA CYS A 92 19.49 31.13 -37.04
C CYS A 92 18.80 31.00 -38.39
N VAL A 93 19.37 31.59 -39.44
CA VAL A 93 18.89 31.41 -40.83
C VAL A 93 19.86 30.52 -41.60
N ASP A 94 19.38 29.34 -41.99
CA ASP A 94 20.10 28.39 -42.84
C ASP A 94 19.72 28.61 -44.31
N TYR A 95 20.64 29.14 -45.12
CA TYR A 95 20.36 29.45 -46.53
C TYR A 95 20.60 28.25 -47.43
N HIS A 96 19.56 27.83 -48.17
CA HIS A 96 19.67 26.72 -49.12
C HIS A 96 20.74 27.01 -50.19
N PRO A 97 21.64 26.05 -50.51
CA PRO A 97 22.76 26.30 -51.41
C PRO A 97 22.37 26.63 -52.86
N SER A 98 21.33 25.98 -53.42
CA SER A 98 20.93 26.19 -54.82
C SER A 98 20.02 27.40 -55.09
N ASN A 99 19.01 27.66 -54.24
CA ASN A 99 18.03 28.74 -54.48
C ASN A 99 18.16 29.91 -53.49
N GLY A 100 19.10 29.83 -52.56
CA GLY A 100 19.33 30.88 -51.55
C GLY A 100 18.16 31.11 -50.60
N LYS A 101 17.13 30.24 -50.56
CA LYS A 101 15.96 30.41 -49.68
C LYS A 101 16.39 30.25 -48.21
N GLY A 102 16.08 31.25 -47.39
CA GLY A 102 16.31 31.22 -45.96
C GLY A 102 15.39 30.21 -45.25
N ARG A 103 15.95 29.47 -44.30
CA ARG A 103 15.23 28.56 -43.41
C ARG A 103 15.42 29.02 -41.97
N PRO A 104 14.47 29.81 -41.44
CA PRO A 104 14.48 30.28 -40.07
C PRO A 104 14.42 29.12 -39.07
N LEU A 105 15.32 29.15 -38.09
CA LEU A 105 15.45 28.22 -36.98
C LEU A 105 15.64 29.02 -35.69
N TYR A 106 15.35 28.42 -34.54
CA TYR A 106 15.57 29.06 -33.24
C TYR A 106 15.98 28.07 -32.15
N ALA A 107 16.52 28.60 -31.05
CA ALA A 107 16.59 27.95 -29.76
C ALA A 107 16.19 28.96 -28.66
N ALA A 108 15.22 28.58 -27.82
CA ALA A 108 14.83 29.32 -26.64
C ALA A 108 15.72 28.88 -25.47
N LEU A 109 16.75 29.67 -25.17
CA LEU A 109 17.75 29.36 -24.16
C LEU A 109 17.48 30.15 -22.87
N THR A 110 16.54 29.65 -22.07
CA THR A 110 16.31 30.17 -20.72
C THR A 110 17.50 29.86 -19.80
N PRO A 111 17.72 30.58 -18.69
CA PRO A 111 18.78 30.29 -17.74
C PRO A 111 18.83 28.82 -17.27
N PHE A 112 17.69 28.19 -16.96
CA PHE A 112 17.65 26.77 -16.60
C PHE A 112 17.98 25.86 -17.78
N THR A 113 17.50 26.17 -18.99
CA THR A 113 17.87 25.43 -20.20
C THR A 113 19.38 25.50 -20.45
N ILE A 114 20.00 26.68 -20.31
CA ILE A 114 21.43 26.85 -20.50
C ILE A 114 22.21 26.06 -19.45
N ARG A 115 21.82 26.14 -18.17
CA ARG A 115 22.44 25.36 -17.10
C ARG A 115 22.40 23.87 -17.41
N ARG A 116 21.25 23.34 -17.82
CA ARG A 116 21.08 21.92 -18.21
C ARG A 116 22.00 21.52 -19.37
N VAL A 117 22.14 22.39 -20.38
CA VAL A 117 23.08 22.18 -21.49
C VAL A 117 24.53 22.14 -21.02
N LEU A 118 24.91 23.03 -20.10
CA LEU A 118 26.27 23.12 -19.55
C LEU A 118 26.63 21.96 -18.61
N GLU A 119 25.67 21.47 -17.84
CA GLU A 119 25.79 20.28 -16.98
C GLU A 119 25.95 18.99 -17.82
N GLY A 120 25.33 18.94 -18.99
CA GLY A 120 25.40 17.81 -19.91
C GLY A 120 26.72 17.66 -20.68
N ILE A 121 27.69 18.55 -20.47
CA ILE A 121 28.99 18.52 -21.16
C ILE A 121 30.17 18.51 -20.17
N PRO A 122 31.31 17.86 -20.49
CA PRO A 122 32.49 17.88 -19.64
C PRO A 122 33.03 19.29 -19.35
N ALA A 123 33.60 19.51 -18.15
CA ALA A 123 34.10 20.82 -17.71
C ALA A 123 35.14 21.44 -18.66
N GLY A 124 35.99 20.64 -19.31
CA GLY A 124 37.01 21.11 -20.25
C GLY A 124 36.51 21.41 -21.67
N GLN A 125 35.25 21.08 -21.99
CA GLN A 125 34.70 21.28 -23.33
C GLN A 125 34.36 22.76 -23.56
N LYS A 126 35.02 23.37 -24.56
CA LYS A 126 34.94 24.82 -24.85
C LYS A 126 33.69 25.23 -25.63
N SER A 127 33.05 24.32 -26.34
CA SER A 127 31.85 24.62 -27.14
C SER A 127 30.87 23.46 -27.13
N VAL A 128 29.58 23.76 -27.30
CA VAL A 128 28.51 22.77 -27.32
C VAL A 128 27.53 23.09 -28.45
N ALA A 129 27.07 22.04 -29.12
CA ALA A 129 26.05 22.15 -30.14
C ALA A 129 24.68 22.21 -29.49
N VAL A 130 24.06 23.39 -29.51
CA VAL A 130 22.67 23.60 -29.08
C VAL A 130 21.73 23.14 -30.19
N ARG A 131 20.67 22.40 -29.84
CA ARG A 131 19.63 21.97 -30.78
C ARG A 131 18.79 23.16 -31.23
N LEU A 132 18.55 23.26 -32.54
CA LEU A 132 17.68 24.25 -33.14
C LEU A 132 16.35 23.61 -33.59
N THR A 133 15.26 24.35 -33.43
CA THR A 133 13.92 24.01 -33.91
C THR A 133 13.54 24.90 -35.08
N LYS A 134 12.65 24.45 -35.97
CA LYS A 134 12.14 25.30 -37.05
C LYS A 134 11.34 26.45 -36.45
N LEU A 135 11.66 27.68 -36.86
CA LEU A 135 10.89 28.84 -36.41
C LEU A 135 9.54 28.85 -37.15
N PRO A 136 8.41 28.96 -36.43
CA PRO A 136 7.09 29.06 -37.04
C PRO A 136 6.94 30.38 -37.81
N ARG A 137 5.88 30.49 -38.60
CA ARG A 137 5.56 31.71 -39.37
C ARG A 137 4.29 32.40 -38.91
N ASP A 138 3.54 31.73 -38.05
CA ASP A 138 2.35 32.28 -37.42
C ASP A 138 2.78 33.29 -36.33
N PRO A 139 2.25 34.53 -36.34
CA PRO A 139 2.60 35.53 -35.34
C PRO A 139 2.33 35.10 -33.90
N ALA A 140 1.26 34.36 -33.62
CA ALA A 140 0.93 33.93 -32.27
C ALA A 140 1.94 32.89 -31.76
N ASP A 141 2.40 31.99 -32.63
CA ASP A 141 3.47 31.04 -32.27
C ASP A 141 4.80 31.74 -31.97
N LEU A 142 5.14 32.79 -32.73
CA LEU A 142 6.33 33.62 -32.49
C LEU A 142 6.22 34.35 -31.14
N GLU A 143 5.06 34.92 -30.86
CA GLU A 143 4.75 35.56 -29.57
C GLU A 143 4.87 34.57 -28.40
N ARG A 144 4.36 33.33 -28.55
CA ARG A 144 4.53 32.28 -27.52
C ARG A 144 5.99 31.92 -27.28
N ILE A 145 6.81 31.80 -28.32
CA ILE A 145 8.26 31.53 -28.18
C ILE A 145 8.94 32.63 -27.37
N VAL A 146 8.64 33.90 -27.68
CA VAL A 146 9.23 35.03 -26.97
C VAL A 146 8.72 35.10 -25.52
N GLU A 147 7.44 34.85 -25.26
CA GLU A 147 6.88 34.79 -23.90
C GLU A 147 7.53 33.70 -23.04
N VAL A 148 7.83 32.52 -23.61
CA VAL A 148 8.56 31.45 -22.90
C VAL A 148 9.94 31.94 -22.46
N VAL A 149 10.69 32.59 -23.36
CA VAL A 149 12.03 33.12 -23.03
C VAL A 149 11.93 34.27 -22.03
N HIS A 150 10.92 35.13 -22.16
CA HIS A 150 10.68 36.25 -21.25
C HIS A 150 10.38 35.78 -19.82
N ARG A 151 9.51 34.79 -19.65
CA ARG A 151 9.25 34.19 -18.33
C ARG A 151 10.47 33.46 -17.79
N GLY A 152 11.14 32.70 -18.67
CA GLY A 152 12.42 32.06 -18.35
C GLY A 152 13.48 33.07 -17.90
N SER A 153 13.43 34.32 -18.38
CA SER A 153 14.38 35.38 -18.04
C SER A 153 14.41 35.73 -16.55
N ARG A 154 13.39 35.31 -15.77
CA ARG A 154 13.29 35.50 -14.31
C ARG A 154 13.93 34.35 -13.51
N GLN A 155 14.30 33.26 -14.18
CA GLN A 155 14.91 32.09 -13.54
C GLN A 155 16.28 32.44 -12.97
N ASN A 156 16.52 32.03 -11.73
CA ASN A 156 17.84 32.12 -11.12
C ASN A 156 18.53 30.75 -11.19
N PRO A 157 19.49 30.52 -12.11
CA PRO A 157 20.16 29.24 -12.31
C PRO A 157 21.04 28.80 -11.14
N PHE A 158 21.26 29.67 -10.14
CA PHE A 158 22.03 29.34 -8.94
C PHE A 158 21.14 29.05 -7.73
N ALA A 159 19.84 29.37 -7.81
CA ALA A 159 18.88 29.04 -6.77
C ALA A 159 18.43 27.58 -6.90
N ARG A 160 18.14 26.96 -5.75
CA ARG A 160 17.44 25.68 -5.67
C ARG A 160 16.01 25.93 -5.19
N THR A 161 15.07 25.15 -5.69
CA THR A 161 13.70 25.17 -5.20
C THR A 161 13.64 24.51 -3.81
N ASP A 162 13.13 25.24 -2.83
CA ASP A 162 12.85 24.71 -1.49
C ASP A 162 11.55 23.89 -1.53
N PRO A 163 11.55 22.62 -1.06
CA PRO A 163 10.34 21.79 -1.02
C PRO A 163 9.16 22.42 -0.25
N SER A 164 9.44 23.23 0.79
CA SER A 164 8.38 23.90 1.57
C SER A 164 7.57 24.91 0.74
N LEU A 165 8.10 25.37 -0.40
CA LEU A 165 7.41 26.24 -1.34
C LEU A 165 6.03 25.67 -1.72
N PHE A 166 5.96 24.36 -1.97
CA PHE A 166 4.76 23.69 -2.47
C PHE A 166 3.58 23.74 -1.50
N GLU A 167 3.81 23.92 -0.20
CA GLU A 167 2.76 24.09 0.82
C GLU A 167 2.04 25.45 0.73
N THR A 168 2.65 26.40 0.02
CA THR A 168 2.17 27.78 -0.11
C THR A 168 1.73 28.13 -1.52
N VAL A 169 1.86 27.24 -2.49
CA VAL A 169 1.46 27.50 -3.88
C VAL A 169 -0.08 27.64 -3.98
N THR A 170 -0.53 28.67 -4.69
CA THR A 170 -1.94 28.95 -4.97
C THR A 170 -2.30 28.80 -6.44
N SER A 171 -1.34 29.05 -7.33
CA SER A 171 -1.52 28.88 -8.77
C SER A 171 -0.17 28.61 -9.45
N MET A 172 -0.25 28.02 -10.65
CA MET A 172 0.89 27.72 -11.50
C MET A 172 0.60 28.23 -12.91
N VAL A 173 1.58 28.86 -13.52
CA VAL A 173 1.56 29.28 -14.93
C VAL A 173 2.57 28.44 -15.69
N VAL A 174 2.09 27.76 -16.72
CA VAL A 174 2.92 26.97 -17.64
C VAL A 174 2.98 27.70 -18.97
N ALA A 175 4.13 28.30 -19.28
CA ALA A 175 4.40 28.86 -20.59
C ALA A 175 5.15 27.84 -21.44
N THR A 176 4.62 27.51 -22.61
CA THR A 176 5.22 26.52 -23.51
C THR A 176 4.91 26.90 -24.96
N VAL A 177 5.80 26.48 -25.87
CA VAL A 177 5.61 26.69 -27.30
C VAL A 177 4.57 25.74 -27.88
N GLU A 178 4.44 24.55 -27.29
CA GLU A 178 3.52 23.49 -27.74
C GLU A 178 2.16 23.61 -27.04
N HIS A 179 1.09 23.21 -27.72
CA HIS A 179 -0.22 23.16 -27.10
C HIS A 179 -0.26 22.03 -26.06
N VAL A 180 -0.68 22.35 -24.83
CA VAL A 180 -0.85 21.35 -23.76
C VAL A 180 -2.29 20.93 -23.68
N ASP A 181 -2.53 19.63 -23.81
CA ASP A 181 -3.82 19.03 -23.54
C ASP A 181 -3.86 18.56 -22.07
N PHE A 182 -4.52 19.34 -21.21
CA PHE A 182 -4.68 19.02 -19.79
C PHE A 182 -5.67 17.88 -19.52
N THR A 183 -6.23 17.26 -20.55
CA THR A 183 -7.08 16.07 -20.41
C THR A 183 -6.29 14.76 -20.50
N VAL A 184 -4.99 14.84 -20.82
CA VAL A 184 -4.07 13.70 -20.87
C VAL A 184 -2.76 14.00 -20.15
N PRO A 185 -2.01 12.99 -19.68
CA PRO A 185 -0.69 13.19 -19.12
C PRO A 185 0.22 13.95 -20.08
N THR A 186 0.81 15.04 -19.61
CA THR A 186 1.75 15.85 -20.38
C THR A 186 3.11 15.87 -19.69
N HIS A 187 4.16 15.60 -20.47
CA HIS A 187 5.55 15.60 -20.02
C HIS A 187 6.26 16.85 -20.53
N LEU A 188 6.79 17.65 -19.60
CA LEU A 188 7.64 18.80 -19.91
C LEU A 188 9.06 18.47 -19.47
N ARG A 189 9.98 18.41 -20.44
CA ARG A 189 11.38 17.98 -20.23
C ARG A 189 12.36 19.01 -20.77
N ILE A 190 13.26 19.50 -19.92
CA ILE A 190 14.24 20.51 -20.32
C ILE A 190 15.14 19.91 -21.40
N GLY A 191 15.15 20.51 -22.59
CA GLY A 191 15.96 20.08 -23.74
C GLY A 191 15.18 19.32 -24.81
N GLU A 192 13.95 18.88 -24.53
CA GLU A 192 13.04 18.31 -25.53
C GLU A 192 12.12 19.38 -26.12
N SER A 193 11.47 20.17 -25.26
CA SER A 193 10.61 21.29 -25.60
C SER A 193 10.99 22.55 -24.81
N ALA A 194 10.59 23.72 -25.32
CA ALA A 194 10.85 24.99 -24.66
C ALA A 194 9.64 25.39 -23.79
N PHE A 195 9.87 25.50 -22.48
CA PHE A 195 8.86 25.91 -21.52
C PHE A 195 9.48 26.68 -20.34
N ALA A 196 8.62 27.36 -19.59
CA ALA A 196 8.93 27.96 -18.30
C ALA A 196 7.72 27.80 -17.37
N ILE A 197 7.98 27.37 -16.13
CA ILE A 197 6.94 27.23 -15.09
C ILE A 197 7.21 28.25 -13.99
N GLU A 198 6.17 28.95 -13.57
CA GLU A 198 6.19 29.89 -12.45
C GLU A 198 5.02 29.56 -11.53
N VAL A 199 5.28 29.52 -10.22
CA VAL A 199 4.24 29.38 -9.20
C VAL A 199 4.02 30.69 -8.48
N THR A 200 2.77 30.95 -8.09
CA THR A 200 2.40 32.06 -7.20
C THR A 200 2.08 31.51 -5.84
N THR A 201 2.76 32.00 -4.81
CA THR A 201 2.56 31.61 -3.41
C THR A 201 1.48 32.46 -2.72
N LYS A 202 1.05 32.04 -1.54
CA LYS A 202 0.00 32.71 -0.73
C LYS A 202 0.32 34.18 -0.41
N ASP A 203 1.59 34.54 -0.30
CA ASP A 203 2.08 35.91 -0.08
C ASP A 203 2.18 36.75 -1.38
N GLY A 204 1.84 36.15 -2.53
CA GLY A 204 1.92 36.78 -3.85
C GLY A 204 3.29 36.70 -4.51
N SER A 205 4.28 36.03 -3.90
CA SER A 205 5.59 35.84 -4.52
C SER A 205 5.49 34.94 -5.77
N GLN A 206 6.20 35.33 -6.82
CA GLN A 206 6.28 34.58 -8.08
C GLN A 206 7.63 33.89 -8.17
N VAL A 207 7.62 32.56 -8.14
CA VAL A 207 8.84 31.75 -8.08
C VAL A 207 8.92 30.85 -9.32
N PRO A 208 9.95 31.02 -10.17
CA PRO A 208 10.21 30.09 -11.26
C PRO A 208 10.60 28.70 -10.72
N LEU A 209 10.04 27.65 -11.31
CA LEU A 209 10.39 26.27 -10.96
C LEU A 209 11.40 25.69 -11.93
N ASP A 210 12.35 24.94 -11.37
CA ASP A 210 13.35 24.19 -12.09
C ASP A 210 13.03 22.69 -12.09
N GLY A 211 13.32 22.02 -13.20
CA GLY A 211 13.19 20.58 -13.32
C GLY A 211 12.36 20.13 -14.50
N ASP A 212 12.10 18.82 -14.49
CA ASP A 212 11.21 18.13 -15.41
C ASP A 212 9.84 17.95 -14.73
N PHE A 213 8.75 18.13 -15.47
CA PHE A 213 7.40 18.17 -14.90
C PHE A 213 6.45 17.21 -15.59
N ASP A 214 5.67 16.49 -14.78
CA ASP A 214 4.56 15.64 -15.22
C ASP A 214 3.25 16.27 -14.78
N ILE A 215 2.44 16.69 -15.75
CA ILE A 215 1.10 17.20 -15.53
C ILE A 215 0.15 16.02 -15.75
N VAL A 216 -0.32 15.43 -14.65
CA VAL A 216 -1.18 14.24 -14.67
C VAL A 216 -2.59 14.66 -14.29
N PRO A 217 -3.58 14.51 -15.20
CA PRO A 217 -4.97 14.79 -14.86
C PRO A 217 -5.49 13.84 -13.77
N GLY A 218 -6.42 14.30 -12.95
CA GLY A 218 -6.86 13.57 -11.76
C GLY A 218 -7.52 12.20 -12.05
N ASP A 219 -8.07 12.00 -13.24
CA ASP A 219 -8.61 10.72 -13.68
C ASP A 219 -7.52 9.67 -14.01
N TYR A 220 -6.29 10.09 -14.30
CA TYR A 220 -5.12 9.22 -14.49
C TYR A 220 -4.43 8.84 -13.18
N VAL A 221 -4.83 9.43 -12.06
CA VAL A 221 -4.37 9.03 -10.72
C VAL A 221 -5.31 7.94 -10.20
N GLU A 222 -4.74 6.84 -9.71
CA GLU A 222 -5.53 5.77 -9.10
C GLU A 222 -6.27 6.31 -7.87
N ARG A 223 -7.58 6.07 -7.83
CA ARG A 223 -8.43 6.48 -6.71
C ARG A 223 -9.33 5.35 -6.26
N THR A 224 -9.56 5.24 -4.96
CA THR A 224 -10.53 4.32 -4.38
C THR A 224 -11.94 4.91 -4.50
N VAL A 225 -12.88 4.05 -4.89
CA VAL A 225 -14.31 4.34 -4.94
C VAL A 225 -15.02 3.41 -3.98
N GLU A 226 -15.61 4.00 -2.93
CA GLU A 226 -16.44 3.30 -1.94
C GLU A 226 -17.84 3.07 -2.52
N LEU A 227 -17.93 2.13 -3.47
CA LEU A 227 -19.17 1.74 -4.13
C LEU A 227 -19.17 0.23 -4.34
N GLN A 228 -20.24 -0.42 -3.89
CA GLN A 228 -20.37 -1.86 -3.99
C GLN A 228 -20.41 -2.33 -5.44
N VAL A 229 -19.64 -3.36 -5.78
CA VAL A 229 -19.65 -4.04 -7.08
C VAL A 229 -20.10 -5.47 -6.89
N VAL A 230 -21.15 -5.85 -7.63
CA VAL A 230 -21.78 -7.17 -7.52
C VAL A 230 -21.85 -7.85 -8.87
N ALA A 231 -21.40 -9.11 -8.92
CA ALA A 231 -21.69 -10.01 -10.03
C ALA A 231 -21.87 -11.44 -9.50
N GLY A 232 -22.97 -12.08 -9.90
CA GLY A 232 -23.36 -13.38 -9.32
C GLY A 232 -23.57 -13.28 -7.81
N ARG A 233 -22.75 -14.02 -7.04
CA ARG A 233 -22.73 -13.98 -5.56
C ARG A 233 -21.56 -13.18 -4.99
N ALA A 234 -20.66 -12.71 -5.84
CA ALA A 234 -19.51 -11.96 -5.41
C ALA A 234 -19.89 -10.51 -5.11
N VAL A 235 -19.39 -10.01 -3.98
CA VAL A 235 -19.58 -8.64 -3.51
C VAL A 235 -18.22 -8.06 -3.18
N PHE A 236 -17.93 -6.89 -3.74
CA PHE A 236 -16.77 -6.05 -3.42
C PHE A 236 -17.29 -4.72 -2.91
N GLU A 237 -16.87 -4.27 -1.73
CA GLU A 237 -17.40 -3.03 -1.13
C GLU A 237 -16.80 -1.75 -1.74
N SER A 238 -15.60 -1.88 -2.31
CA SER A 238 -14.91 -0.80 -3.00
C SER A 238 -14.01 -1.33 -4.11
N PHE A 239 -13.53 -0.42 -4.94
CA PHE A 239 -12.61 -0.72 -6.04
C PHE A 239 -11.72 0.48 -6.33
N THR A 240 -10.59 0.26 -7.01
CA THR A 240 -9.80 1.36 -7.55
C THR A 240 -10.11 1.60 -9.02
N VAL A 241 -10.07 2.86 -9.43
CA VAL A 241 -10.26 3.25 -10.83
C VAL A 241 -9.15 4.19 -11.27
N GLN A 242 -8.66 3.99 -12.49
CA GLN A 242 -7.62 4.79 -13.09
C GLN A 242 -7.81 4.83 -14.61
N ARG A 243 -7.76 6.02 -15.22
CA ARG A 243 -7.62 6.14 -16.66
C ARG A 243 -6.18 5.84 -17.05
N THR A 244 -5.97 4.87 -17.94
CA THR A 244 -4.63 4.44 -18.38
C THR A 244 -4.28 4.97 -19.77
N ALA A 245 -5.30 5.29 -20.57
CA ALA A 245 -5.17 5.93 -21.88
C ALA A 245 -6.43 6.76 -22.19
N PRO A 246 -6.42 7.63 -23.22
CA PRO A 246 -7.59 8.43 -23.57
C PRO A 246 -8.87 7.61 -23.78
N ASP A 247 -8.77 6.38 -24.29
CA ASP A 247 -9.89 5.46 -24.51
C ASP A 247 -9.98 4.34 -23.46
N GLN A 248 -9.14 4.34 -22.41
CA GLN A 248 -8.99 3.19 -21.51
C GLN A 248 -9.12 3.55 -20.03
N THR A 249 -10.00 2.84 -19.34
CA THR A 249 -10.18 2.90 -17.88
C THR A 249 -9.94 1.53 -17.27
N LEU A 250 -9.02 1.47 -16.30
CA LEU A 250 -8.76 0.31 -15.48
C LEU A 250 -9.58 0.40 -14.18
N ILE A 251 -10.30 -0.67 -13.87
CA ILE A 251 -11.01 -0.88 -12.61
C ILE A 251 -10.38 -2.11 -11.94
N LYS A 252 -9.86 -1.99 -10.72
CA LYS A 252 -9.35 -3.13 -9.94
C LYS A 252 -10.27 -3.38 -8.75
N LEU A 253 -10.82 -4.58 -8.66
CA LEU A 253 -11.70 -4.97 -7.56
C LEU A 253 -10.88 -5.51 -6.38
N ASP A 254 -9.87 -6.32 -6.67
CA ASP A 254 -8.77 -6.69 -5.78
C ASP A 254 -7.57 -7.17 -6.62
N ASP A 255 -6.52 -7.70 -5.97
CA ASP A 255 -5.31 -8.18 -6.63
C ASP A 255 -5.55 -9.32 -7.64
N SER A 256 -6.70 -10.00 -7.54
CA SER A 256 -7.04 -11.14 -8.38
C SER A 256 -7.87 -10.80 -9.61
N LEU A 257 -8.47 -9.61 -9.59
CA LEU A 257 -9.56 -9.29 -10.51
C LEU A 257 -9.53 -7.82 -10.89
N SER A 258 -9.28 -7.58 -12.18
CA SER A 258 -9.38 -6.25 -12.77
C SER A 258 -10.10 -6.27 -14.10
N MET A 259 -10.63 -5.12 -14.50
CA MET A 259 -11.36 -4.90 -15.73
C MET A 259 -10.81 -3.68 -16.44
N VAL A 260 -10.43 -3.83 -17.71
CA VAL A 260 -10.06 -2.73 -18.60
C VAL A 260 -11.26 -2.43 -19.49
N LEU A 261 -11.85 -1.26 -19.30
CA LEU A 261 -12.90 -0.71 -20.16
C LEU A 261 -12.26 0.09 -21.28
N ARG A 262 -12.63 -0.23 -22.53
CA ARG A 262 -12.19 0.48 -23.74
C ARG A 262 -13.38 1.09 -24.46
N GLU A 263 -13.27 2.37 -24.79
CA GLU A 263 -14.25 3.10 -25.61
C GLU A 263 -13.86 3.03 -27.09
N ASP A 264 -14.44 2.08 -27.84
CA ASP A 264 -14.32 2.05 -29.30
C ASP A 264 -15.51 2.80 -29.94
N PRO A 265 -15.35 3.44 -31.12
CA PRO A 265 -16.44 4.09 -31.82
C PRO A 265 -17.60 3.11 -32.10
N GLY A 266 -18.71 3.27 -31.39
CA GLY A 266 -19.91 2.43 -31.51
C GLY A 266 -19.88 1.11 -30.73
N ARG A 267 -18.84 0.81 -29.94
CA ARG A 267 -18.74 -0.39 -29.11
C ARG A 267 -17.98 -0.13 -27.82
N GLN A 268 -18.51 -0.59 -26.69
CA GLN A 268 -17.74 -0.68 -25.45
C GLN A 268 -17.17 -2.10 -25.33
N VAL A 269 -15.86 -2.21 -25.08
CA VAL A 269 -15.18 -3.50 -24.88
C VAL A 269 -14.66 -3.55 -23.45
N ALA A 270 -15.00 -4.61 -22.72
CA ALA A 270 -14.48 -4.87 -21.39
C ALA A 270 -13.59 -6.12 -21.43
N THR A 271 -12.33 -5.96 -21.00
CA THR A 271 -11.38 -7.08 -20.84
C THR A 271 -11.23 -7.36 -19.36
N PHE A 272 -11.48 -8.60 -18.95
CA PHE A 272 -11.29 -9.05 -17.57
C PHE A 272 -9.94 -9.73 -17.44
N ASN A 273 -9.15 -9.31 -16.45
CA ASN A 273 -7.95 -10.00 -16.03
C ASN A 273 -8.26 -10.72 -14.73
N PHE A 274 -7.97 -12.02 -14.71
CA PHE A 274 -8.24 -12.91 -13.59
C PHE A 274 -6.98 -13.71 -13.27
N THR A 275 -6.68 -13.84 -11.99
CA THR A 275 -5.69 -14.78 -11.47
C THR A 275 -6.34 -15.60 -10.35
N TYR A 276 -5.91 -16.86 -10.18
CA TYR A 276 -6.39 -17.70 -9.09
C TYR A 276 -5.70 -17.26 -7.78
N PRO A 277 -6.40 -16.63 -6.83
CA PRO A 277 -5.82 -16.28 -5.51
C PRO A 277 -5.45 -17.55 -4.76
N SER A 278 -4.38 -17.57 -3.98
CA SER A 278 -4.09 -18.73 -3.13
C SER A 278 -5.13 -18.90 -2.01
N ASN A 279 -5.60 -17.79 -1.42
CA ASN A 279 -6.61 -17.80 -0.37
C ASN A 279 -7.97 -18.36 -0.83
N PHE A 280 -8.55 -19.30 -0.07
CA PHE A 280 -9.82 -19.95 -0.39
C PHE A 280 -10.98 -18.96 -0.56
N ALA A 281 -11.16 -18.04 0.39
CA ALA A 281 -12.28 -17.10 0.37
C ALA A 281 -12.17 -16.12 -0.81
N ALA A 282 -10.97 -15.59 -1.07
CA ALA A 282 -10.70 -14.74 -2.21
C ALA A 282 -10.90 -15.51 -3.54
N ARG A 283 -10.38 -16.74 -3.65
CA ARG A 283 -10.53 -17.58 -4.86
C ARG A 283 -11.98 -17.87 -5.17
N LYS A 284 -12.76 -18.24 -4.16
CA LYS A 284 -14.20 -18.44 -4.30
C LYS A 284 -14.88 -17.17 -4.78
N ARG A 285 -14.65 -16.02 -4.14
CA ARG A 285 -15.27 -14.74 -4.51
C ARG A 285 -14.91 -14.33 -5.95
N ALA A 286 -13.65 -14.45 -6.34
CA ALA A 286 -13.19 -14.12 -7.69
C ALA A 286 -13.83 -15.02 -8.76
N LEU A 287 -13.96 -16.33 -8.49
CA LEU A 287 -14.70 -17.25 -9.37
C LEU A 287 -16.20 -16.95 -9.40
N GLU A 288 -16.81 -16.64 -8.26
CA GLU A 288 -18.22 -16.25 -8.19
C GLU A 288 -18.51 -15.00 -9.03
N PHE A 289 -17.55 -14.09 -9.11
CA PHE A 289 -17.63 -12.91 -9.94
C PHE A 289 -17.56 -13.26 -11.43
N ILE A 290 -16.49 -13.93 -11.88
CA ILE A 290 -16.29 -14.24 -13.31
C ILE A 290 -17.38 -15.18 -13.84
N VAL A 291 -17.73 -16.24 -13.09
CA VAL A 291 -18.83 -17.14 -13.45
C VAL A 291 -20.16 -16.38 -13.39
N GLY A 292 -20.35 -15.51 -12.40
CA GLY A 292 -21.52 -14.64 -12.27
C GLY A 292 -21.74 -13.74 -13.48
N ILE A 293 -20.68 -13.14 -14.01
CA ILE A 293 -20.73 -12.36 -15.26
C ILE A 293 -21.04 -13.26 -16.45
N ALA A 294 -20.37 -14.41 -16.55
CA ALA A 294 -20.58 -15.33 -17.67
C ALA A 294 -22.03 -15.84 -17.75
N ASP A 295 -22.67 -16.06 -16.60
CA ASP A 295 -24.02 -16.59 -16.51
C ASP A 295 -25.11 -15.50 -16.63
N SER A 296 -24.90 -14.31 -16.04
CA SER A 296 -25.89 -13.23 -16.02
C SER A 296 -25.71 -12.19 -17.13
N GLY A 297 -24.49 -12.02 -17.65
CA GLY A 297 -24.12 -10.92 -18.53
C GLY A 297 -24.20 -9.55 -17.87
N GLN A 298 -24.15 -9.45 -16.54
CA GLN A 298 -24.32 -8.18 -15.82
C GLN A 298 -23.31 -7.99 -14.69
N ILE A 299 -22.95 -6.72 -14.46
CA ILE A 299 -22.25 -6.25 -13.26
C ILE A 299 -23.05 -5.08 -12.69
N SER A 300 -23.29 -5.08 -11.39
CA SER A 300 -23.92 -3.95 -10.71
C SER A 300 -22.87 -3.10 -10.00
N PHE A 301 -22.95 -1.79 -10.19
CA PHE A 301 -22.17 -0.78 -9.48
C PHE A 301 -23.15 0.04 -8.63
N GLY A 302 -23.21 -0.23 -7.33
CA GLY A 302 -24.31 0.18 -6.46
C GLY A 302 -25.65 -0.25 -7.05
N ASP A 303 -26.57 0.70 -7.18
CA ASP A 303 -27.92 0.45 -7.71
C ASP A 303 -27.98 0.33 -9.24
N ARG A 304 -26.85 0.54 -9.94
CA ARG A 304 -26.81 0.56 -11.41
C ARG A 304 -26.28 -0.74 -11.97
N ALA A 305 -27.15 -1.53 -12.60
CA ALA A 305 -26.77 -2.69 -13.39
C ALA A 305 -26.25 -2.27 -14.78
N VAL A 306 -25.09 -2.79 -15.15
CA VAL A 306 -24.46 -2.63 -16.46
C VAL A 306 -24.51 -3.97 -17.18
N SER A 307 -25.13 -4.00 -18.36
CA SER A 307 -25.13 -5.18 -19.22
C SER A 307 -23.82 -5.28 -19.99
N ILE A 308 -23.15 -6.42 -19.85
CA ILE A 308 -21.94 -6.77 -20.57
C ILE A 308 -22.35 -7.68 -21.71
N GLY A 309 -22.06 -7.25 -22.94
CA GLY A 309 -22.40 -8.00 -24.14
C GLY A 309 -21.83 -9.41 -24.12
N ARG A 310 -22.34 -10.26 -25.02
CA ARG A 310 -21.92 -11.66 -25.11
C ARG A 310 -20.45 -11.76 -25.55
N ARG A 311 -19.72 -12.71 -24.96
CA ARG A 311 -18.31 -13.02 -25.28
C ARG A 311 -18.14 -13.32 -26.78
N ASP A 312 -17.23 -12.61 -27.45
CA ASP A 312 -16.86 -12.86 -28.85
C ASP A 312 -15.76 -13.95 -29.00
N SER A 313 -15.10 -14.38 -27.92
CA SER A 313 -13.96 -15.31 -28.01
C SER A 313 -14.35 -16.79 -27.89
N ALA A 314 -13.92 -17.57 -28.88
CA ALA A 314 -14.19 -18.99 -29.11
C ALA A 314 -13.29 -19.96 -28.31
N THR A 315 -12.91 -19.64 -27.06
CA THR A 315 -12.22 -20.58 -26.17
C THR A 315 -13.11 -20.96 -24.98
N PRO A 316 -13.89 -22.05 -25.11
CA PRO A 316 -14.82 -22.53 -24.07
C PRO A 316 -14.12 -23.21 -22.89
N LEU A 317 -12.85 -23.61 -23.02
CA LEU A 317 -12.21 -24.51 -22.06
C LEU A 317 -11.99 -23.93 -20.65
N ASP A 318 -11.99 -22.61 -20.46
CA ASP A 318 -11.73 -22.02 -19.13
C ASP A 318 -12.99 -21.92 -18.26
N LEU A 319 -14.17 -21.64 -18.85
CA LEU A 319 -15.37 -21.36 -18.05
C LEU A 319 -15.99 -22.59 -17.40
N ASP A 320 -15.99 -23.74 -18.08
CA ASP A 320 -16.54 -24.96 -17.49
C ASP A 320 -15.63 -25.50 -16.38
N ASP A 321 -14.31 -25.38 -16.53
CA ASP A 321 -13.33 -25.70 -15.49
C ASP A 321 -13.49 -24.74 -14.29
N MET A 322 -13.65 -23.43 -14.54
CA MET A 322 -13.98 -22.45 -13.50
C MET A 322 -15.28 -22.77 -12.76
N ARG A 323 -16.33 -23.21 -13.48
CA ARG A 323 -17.61 -23.65 -12.88
C ARG A 323 -17.44 -24.88 -12.02
N GLN A 324 -16.70 -25.89 -12.50
CA GLN A 324 -16.40 -27.10 -11.71
C GLN A 324 -15.59 -26.76 -10.47
N HIS A 325 -14.58 -25.90 -10.60
CA HIS A 325 -13.78 -25.47 -9.45
C HIS A 325 -14.61 -24.67 -8.44
N LEU A 326 -15.47 -23.77 -8.91
CA LEU A 326 -16.40 -23.05 -8.04
C LEU A 326 -17.38 -23.99 -7.33
N ALA A 327 -17.88 -25.03 -8.01
CA ALA A 327 -18.73 -26.05 -7.39
C ALA A 327 -17.98 -26.81 -6.29
N TYR A 328 -16.71 -27.17 -6.52
CA TYR A 328 -15.85 -27.75 -5.49
C TYR A 328 -15.66 -26.81 -4.29
N LEU A 329 -15.35 -25.52 -4.52
CA LEU A 329 -15.19 -24.54 -3.43
C LEU A 329 -16.48 -24.35 -2.63
N ARG A 330 -17.65 -24.34 -3.28
CA ARG A 330 -18.94 -24.27 -2.57
C ARG A 330 -19.18 -25.51 -1.71
N ARG A 331 -18.88 -26.69 -2.23
CA ARG A 331 -18.95 -27.94 -1.47
C ARG A 331 -18.01 -27.93 -0.25
N MET A 332 -16.79 -27.42 -0.41
CA MET A 332 -15.86 -27.28 0.72
C MET A 332 -16.30 -26.21 1.72
N GLN A 333 -16.95 -25.13 1.25
CA GLN A 333 -17.55 -24.13 2.14
C GLN A 333 -18.59 -24.77 3.05
N GLU A 334 -19.46 -25.65 2.54
CA GLU A 334 -20.46 -26.36 3.35
C GLU A 334 -19.80 -27.15 4.50
N LEU A 335 -18.70 -27.86 4.22
CA LEU A 335 -17.92 -28.55 5.25
C LEU A 335 -17.29 -27.57 6.24
N PHE A 336 -16.68 -26.49 5.76
CA PHE A 336 -16.05 -25.50 6.62
C PHE A 336 -17.07 -24.81 7.53
N ASP A 337 -18.23 -24.44 7.01
CA ASP A 337 -19.34 -23.89 7.80
C ASP A 337 -19.82 -24.91 8.84
N ARG A 338 -19.99 -26.19 8.44
CA ARG A 338 -20.40 -27.26 9.36
C ARG A 338 -19.43 -27.46 10.53
N LEU A 339 -18.13 -27.28 10.30
CA LEU A 339 -17.05 -27.39 11.29
C LEU A 339 -16.67 -26.03 11.92
N ALA A 340 -17.38 -24.94 11.61
CA ALA A 340 -17.08 -23.58 12.04
C ALA A 340 -15.64 -23.12 11.72
N ILE A 341 -15.11 -23.52 10.57
CA ILE A 341 -13.78 -23.16 10.10
C ILE A 341 -13.84 -21.82 9.36
N ASN A 342 -13.02 -20.86 9.78
CA ASN A 342 -12.82 -19.63 9.03
C ASN A 342 -12.03 -19.90 7.73
N CYS A 343 -12.76 -19.96 6.61
CA CYS A 343 -12.19 -20.22 5.30
C CYS A 343 -11.17 -19.17 4.82
N ALA A 344 -11.16 -17.96 5.40
CA ALA A 344 -10.16 -16.93 5.10
C ALA A 344 -8.74 -17.30 5.59
N LEU A 345 -8.59 -18.33 6.43
CA LEU A 345 -7.28 -18.84 6.86
C LEU A 345 -6.69 -19.88 5.90
N ILE A 346 -7.50 -20.43 4.99
CA ILE A 346 -7.10 -21.54 4.15
C ILE A 346 -6.37 -21.01 2.91
N ASP A 347 -5.11 -21.40 2.75
CA ASP A 347 -4.34 -21.22 1.54
C ASP A 347 -4.41 -22.50 0.69
N MET A 348 -5.04 -22.39 -0.48
CA MET A 348 -5.24 -23.48 -1.43
C MET A 348 -3.94 -24.04 -2.00
N ASP A 349 -2.89 -23.21 -2.12
CA ASP A 349 -1.63 -23.61 -2.74
C ASP A 349 -0.77 -24.43 -1.76
N THR A 350 -1.13 -24.43 -0.48
CA THR A 350 -0.52 -25.31 0.55
C THR A 350 -1.19 -26.69 0.64
N LEU A 351 -2.28 -26.92 -0.10
CA LEU A 351 -3.02 -28.17 -0.05
C LEU A 351 -2.40 -29.22 -0.97
N THR A 352 -2.10 -30.39 -0.41
CA THR A 352 -1.65 -31.56 -1.16
C THR A 352 -2.85 -32.39 -1.62
N ASP A 353 -2.65 -33.30 -2.56
CA ASP A 353 -3.69 -34.26 -2.97
C ASP A 353 -4.24 -35.07 -1.78
N GLN A 354 -3.38 -35.38 -0.80
CA GLN A 354 -3.80 -36.07 0.43
C GLN A 354 -4.72 -35.19 1.29
N HIS A 355 -4.44 -33.89 1.40
CA HIS A 355 -5.34 -32.95 2.09
C HIS A 355 -6.69 -32.89 1.38
N ILE A 356 -6.71 -32.80 0.05
CA ILE A 356 -7.93 -32.75 -0.76
C ILE A 356 -8.74 -34.05 -0.59
N GLN A 357 -8.10 -35.21 -0.64
CA GLN A 357 -8.77 -36.49 -0.38
C GLN A 357 -9.36 -36.55 1.03
N SER A 358 -8.62 -36.10 2.04
CA SER A 358 -9.11 -36.06 3.42
C SER A 358 -10.33 -35.14 3.56
N LEU A 359 -10.30 -33.95 2.97
CA LEU A 359 -11.45 -33.04 2.92
C LEU A 359 -12.66 -33.65 2.21
N ASN A 360 -12.44 -34.41 1.13
CA ASN A 360 -13.52 -35.11 0.44
C ASN A 360 -14.19 -36.17 1.33
N VAL A 361 -13.39 -36.93 2.09
CA VAL A 361 -13.91 -37.90 3.08
C VAL A 361 -14.68 -37.18 4.18
N LEU A 362 -14.11 -36.11 4.76
CA LEU A 362 -14.78 -35.33 5.81
C LEU A 362 -16.11 -34.75 5.32
N HIS A 363 -16.16 -34.22 4.09
CA HIS A 363 -17.42 -33.76 3.50
C HIS A 363 -18.44 -34.91 3.38
N SER A 364 -18.02 -36.09 2.91
CA SER A 364 -18.91 -37.25 2.82
C SER A 364 -19.48 -37.67 4.17
N VAL A 365 -18.68 -37.58 5.24
CA VAL A 365 -19.10 -37.96 6.58
C VAL A 365 -19.99 -36.90 7.22
N PHE A 366 -19.55 -35.63 7.23
CA PHE A 366 -20.23 -34.56 7.97
C PHE A 366 -21.41 -33.92 7.24
N ILE A 367 -21.42 -33.96 5.90
CA ILE A 367 -22.49 -33.34 5.08
C ILE A 367 -23.42 -34.42 4.50
N ASN A 368 -22.86 -35.47 3.90
CA ASN A 368 -23.68 -36.52 3.26
C ASN A 368 -24.12 -37.62 4.24
N GLY A 369 -23.61 -37.66 5.46
CA GLY A 369 -23.94 -38.69 6.46
C GLY A 369 -23.45 -40.09 6.11
N VAL A 370 -22.48 -40.22 5.20
CA VAL A 370 -21.94 -41.51 4.77
C VAL A 370 -20.93 -42.00 5.81
N ALA A 371 -21.14 -43.20 6.34
CA ALA A 371 -20.17 -43.85 7.22
C ALA A 371 -18.82 -44.03 6.51
N ALA A 372 -17.74 -43.62 7.16
CA ALA A 372 -16.40 -43.84 6.64
C ALA A 372 -15.91 -45.24 7.05
N GLY A 373 -15.35 -45.97 6.08
CA GLY A 373 -14.65 -47.22 6.34
C GLY A 373 -13.23 -46.95 6.83
N ASN A 374 -12.89 -47.46 8.02
CA ASN A 374 -11.53 -47.40 8.57
C ASN A 374 -11.16 -48.78 9.15
N PRO A 375 -10.96 -49.80 8.32
CA PRO A 375 -10.81 -51.19 8.77
C PRO A 375 -9.64 -51.41 9.74
N ASP A 376 -8.60 -50.56 9.69
CA ASP A 376 -7.42 -50.62 10.54
C ASP A 376 -7.39 -49.52 11.64
N GLY A 377 -8.50 -48.80 11.81
CA GLY A 377 -8.61 -47.70 12.76
C GLY A 377 -8.62 -48.14 14.22
N THR A 378 -8.12 -47.28 15.11
CA THR A 378 -8.37 -47.36 16.54
C THR A 378 -9.23 -46.18 16.99
N PRO A 379 -10.14 -46.37 17.98
CA PRO A 379 -10.86 -45.24 18.54
C PRO A 379 -9.89 -44.27 19.17
N GLY A 380 -10.09 -42.97 18.96
CA GLY A 380 -9.20 -41.96 19.49
C GLY A 380 -9.33 -40.61 18.82
N ARG A 381 -8.48 -39.68 19.25
CA ARG A 381 -8.33 -38.37 18.65
C ARG A 381 -7.52 -38.47 17.36
N VAL A 382 -7.99 -37.80 16.31
CA VAL A 382 -7.31 -37.69 15.02
C VAL A 382 -7.19 -36.22 14.65
N LEU A 383 -6.01 -35.84 14.16
CA LEU A 383 -5.77 -34.55 13.52
C LEU A 383 -5.77 -34.73 12.01
N VAL A 384 -6.72 -34.08 11.33
CA VAL A 384 -6.76 -34.03 9.87
C VAL A 384 -6.11 -32.73 9.42
N ASN A 385 -4.94 -32.82 8.81
CA ASN A 385 -4.20 -31.64 8.35
C ASN A 385 -4.85 -31.01 7.11
N ILE A 386 -4.88 -29.67 7.10
CA ILE A 386 -5.33 -28.83 5.98
C ILE A 386 -4.24 -27.78 5.76
N GLY A 387 -3.24 -28.12 4.94
CA GLY A 387 -2.05 -27.28 4.77
C GLY A 387 -1.31 -27.11 6.10
N PRO A 388 -1.01 -25.87 6.55
CA PRO A 388 -0.41 -25.64 7.86
C PRO A 388 -1.42 -25.79 9.01
N TRP A 389 -2.71 -25.98 8.74
CA TRP A 389 -3.76 -26.08 9.75
C TRP A 389 -4.15 -27.53 10.04
N ALA A 390 -4.98 -27.74 11.06
CA ALA A 390 -5.58 -29.03 11.35
C ALA A 390 -7.05 -28.90 11.79
N VAL A 391 -7.80 -29.97 11.61
CA VAL A 391 -9.11 -30.20 12.23
C VAL A 391 -8.95 -31.34 13.22
N MET A 392 -9.34 -31.13 14.46
CA MET A 392 -9.30 -32.16 15.49
C MET A 392 -10.65 -32.87 15.56
N LEU A 393 -10.62 -34.20 15.41
CA LEU A 393 -11.79 -35.05 15.44
C LEU A 393 -11.60 -36.17 16.46
N VAL A 394 -12.72 -36.71 16.94
CA VAL A 394 -12.76 -37.98 17.68
C VAL A 394 -13.37 -39.03 16.78
N VAL A 395 -12.67 -40.15 16.64
CA VAL A 395 -13.10 -41.30 15.87
C VAL A 395 -13.52 -42.39 16.85
N ALA A 396 -14.74 -42.88 16.71
CA ALA A 396 -15.31 -43.93 17.55
C ALA A 396 -15.90 -45.05 16.69
N GLN A 397 -15.94 -46.26 17.24
CA GLN A 397 -16.60 -47.38 16.57
C GLN A 397 -18.12 -47.19 16.62
N GLY A 398 -18.76 -47.22 15.44
CA GLY A 398 -20.20 -47.17 15.27
C GLY A 398 -20.84 -48.56 15.17
N GLU A 399 -22.13 -48.59 14.84
CA GLU A 399 -22.88 -49.83 14.65
C GLU A 399 -22.45 -50.56 13.35
N GLU A 400 -22.55 -51.89 13.33
CA GLU A 400 -22.25 -52.74 12.16
C GLU A 400 -20.84 -52.58 11.54
N GLY A 401 -19.86 -52.08 12.30
CA GLY A 401 -18.47 -51.93 11.84
C GLY A 401 -18.18 -50.62 11.09
N ALA A 402 -19.15 -49.71 11.02
CA ALA A 402 -18.95 -48.33 10.55
C ALA A 402 -18.17 -47.50 11.58
N TRP A 403 -17.36 -46.54 11.13
CA TRP A 403 -16.69 -45.59 12.03
C TRP A 403 -17.40 -44.24 12.06
N GLN A 404 -17.56 -43.69 13.27
CA GLN A 404 -18.16 -42.38 13.49
C GLN A 404 -17.07 -41.33 13.71
N TYR A 405 -17.08 -40.29 12.88
CA TYR A 405 -16.25 -39.10 13.08
C TYR A 405 -17.07 -38.05 13.81
N ILE A 406 -16.49 -37.48 14.85
CA ILE A 406 -17.15 -36.56 15.77
C ILE A 406 -16.29 -35.30 15.86
N ASP A 407 -16.91 -34.14 15.66
CA ASP A 407 -16.32 -32.85 16.03
C ASP A 407 -16.51 -32.66 17.54
N PRO A 408 -15.44 -32.76 18.37
CA PRO A 408 -15.56 -32.75 19.82
C PRO A 408 -15.93 -31.37 20.38
N PHE A 409 -15.85 -30.30 19.57
CA PHE A 409 -16.19 -28.95 19.96
C PHE A 409 -17.62 -28.56 19.55
N ASN A 410 -18.32 -29.41 18.80
CA ASN A 410 -19.67 -29.10 18.32
C ASN A 410 -20.67 -29.08 19.50
N PRO A 411 -21.28 -27.92 19.84
CA PRO A 411 -22.19 -27.81 20.98
C PRO A 411 -23.47 -28.64 20.83
N ASP A 412 -23.87 -28.96 19.59
CA ASP A 412 -25.05 -29.79 19.31
C ASP A 412 -24.83 -31.28 19.57
N SER A 413 -23.59 -31.70 19.83
CA SER A 413 -23.23 -33.09 20.11
C SER A 413 -22.28 -33.17 21.30
N PRO A 414 -22.70 -32.74 22.50
CA PRO A 414 -21.82 -32.64 23.66
C PRO A 414 -21.33 -34.03 24.05
N ARG A 415 -20.02 -34.14 24.28
CA ARG A 415 -19.36 -35.35 24.81
C ARG A 415 -18.66 -34.98 26.11
N MET A 416 -18.79 -35.85 27.10
CA MET A 416 -18.05 -35.72 28.36
C MET A 416 -16.66 -36.32 28.17
N PHE A 417 -15.62 -35.51 28.41
CA PHE A 417 -14.24 -35.97 28.46
C PHE A 417 -13.79 -36.11 29.92
N ARG A 418 -12.86 -37.03 30.16
CA ARG A 418 -12.28 -37.23 31.50
C ARG A 418 -10.78 -37.43 31.38
N TRP A 419 -10.01 -36.71 32.19
CA TRP A 419 -8.61 -37.00 32.42
C TRP A 419 -8.46 -38.12 33.44
N VAL A 420 -7.50 -39.01 33.17
CA VAL A 420 -7.16 -40.15 34.03
C VAL A 420 -5.69 -39.99 34.42
N ALA A 421 -5.39 -40.03 35.72
CA ALA A 421 -4.00 -39.99 36.18
C ALA A 421 -3.25 -41.24 35.68
N GLN A 422 -1.99 -41.08 35.26
CA GLN A 422 -1.17 -42.21 34.79
C GLN A 422 -0.99 -43.29 35.86
N ASP A 423 -0.93 -42.88 37.14
CA ASP A 423 -0.57 -43.73 38.26
C ASP A 423 -1.80 -44.23 39.07
N GLU A 424 -2.96 -43.59 38.90
CA GLU A 424 -4.22 -43.93 39.58
C GLU A 424 -5.41 -43.88 38.62
N ARG A 425 -5.67 -44.98 37.91
CA ARG A 425 -6.72 -45.06 36.88
C ARG A 425 -8.15 -44.87 37.40
N GLU A 426 -8.37 -44.91 38.71
CA GLU A 426 -9.70 -44.75 39.32
C GLU A 426 -10.06 -43.27 39.56
N VAL A 427 -9.08 -42.37 39.68
CA VAL A 427 -9.33 -40.94 39.86
C VAL A 427 -9.46 -40.29 38.49
N THR A 428 -10.65 -39.79 38.19
CA THR A 428 -10.94 -39.15 36.91
C THR A 428 -11.52 -37.76 37.09
N ILE A 429 -10.94 -36.79 36.39
CA ILE A 429 -11.34 -35.37 36.44
C ILE A 429 -12.16 -35.06 35.19
N PRO A 430 -13.42 -34.59 35.31
CA PRO A 430 -14.18 -34.09 34.17
C PRO A 430 -13.46 -32.92 33.51
N VAL A 431 -13.34 -32.98 32.19
CA VAL A 431 -12.71 -31.93 31.36
C VAL A 431 -13.50 -31.73 30.09
N THR A 432 -13.20 -30.64 29.39
CA THR A 432 -13.76 -30.31 28.07
C THR A 432 -12.85 -30.79 26.94
N ALA A 433 -13.32 -30.70 25.71
CA ALA A 433 -12.50 -30.94 24.53
C ALA A 433 -11.33 -29.96 24.41
N TYR A 434 -11.42 -28.77 25.01
CA TYR A 434 -10.36 -27.75 24.97
C TYR A 434 -9.14 -28.17 25.80
N ASP A 435 -9.38 -28.76 26.96
CA ASP A 435 -8.34 -29.17 27.89
C ASP A 435 -7.46 -30.29 27.32
N VAL A 436 -8.00 -31.12 26.43
CA VAL A 436 -7.25 -32.22 25.83
C VAL A 436 -6.35 -31.79 24.68
N VAL A 437 -6.50 -30.57 24.14
CA VAL A 437 -5.73 -30.09 23.00
C VAL A 437 -4.29 -29.80 23.44
N GLU A 438 -3.31 -30.45 22.82
CA GLU A 438 -1.90 -30.20 23.12
C GLU A 438 -1.50 -28.76 22.78
N ALA A 439 -0.67 -28.14 23.61
CA ALA A 439 -0.22 -26.76 23.45
C ALA A 439 0.43 -26.49 22.07
N GLU A 440 1.10 -27.47 21.49
CA GLU A 440 1.70 -27.40 20.16
C GLU A 440 0.67 -27.43 19.01
N HIS A 441 -0.52 -27.99 19.25
CA HIS A 441 -1.58 -28.13 18.25
C HIS A 441 -2.62 -27.02 18.35
N LEU A 442 -2.88 -26.50 19.56
CA LEU A 442 -3.82 -25.41 19.84
C LEU A 442 -3.79 -24.25 18.81
N PRO A 443 -2.62 -23.69 18.41
CA PRO A 443 -2.60 -22.60 17.42
C PRO A 443 -3.12 -23.02 16.04
N ARG A 444 -3.03 -24.30 15.68
CA ARG A 444 -3.30 -24.83 14.33
C ARG A 444 -4.69 -25.45 14.16
N VAL A 445 -5.38 -25.80 15.25
CA VAL A 445 -6.69 -26.49 15.20
C VAL A 445 -7.83 -25.52 14.89
N LEU A 446 -8.48 -25.65 13.74
CA LEU A 446 -9.44 -24.64 13.24
C LEU A 446 -10.87 -24.79 13.77
N ASN A 447 -11.29 -25.99 14.18
CA ASN A 447 -12.67 -26.27 14.61
C ASN A 447 -12.88 -26.08 16.12
N LEU A 448 -12.07 -25.25 16.80
CA LEU A 448 -12.16 -25.06 18.25
C LEU A 448 -13.49 -24.46 18.70
N ARG A 449 -14.16 -23.64 17.88
CA ARG A 449 -15.42 -22.96 18.24
C ARG A 449 -15.30 -22.23 19.59
N LEU A 450 -14.30 -21.36 19.74
CA LEU A 450 -14.05 -20.66 21.01
C LEU A 450 -15.22 -19.76 21.43
N GLU A 451 -16.15 -19.47 20.53
CA GLU A 451 -17.45 -18.86 20.81
C GLU A 451 -18.45 -19.78 21.55
N ALA A 452 -18.12 -21.03 21.83
CA ALA A 452 -18.93 -21.94 22.63
C ALA A 452 -18.19 -22.47 23.87
N ILE A 453 -16.99 -21.94 24.16
CA ILE A 453 -16.12 -22.45 25.22
C ILE A 453 -16.76 -22.39 26.61
N ASP A 454 -17.47 -21.30 26.92
CA ASP A 454 -18.21 -21.12 28.17
C ASP A 454 -19.30 -22.18 28.35
N SER A 455 -20.02 -22.49 27.28
CA SER A 455 -21.08 -23.52 27.28
C SER A 455 -20.50 -24.93 27.48
N ALA A 456 -19.28 -25.19 26.98
CA ALA A 456 -18.61 -26.45 27.23
C ALA A 456 -18.23 -26.63 28.71
N TYR A 457 -17.69 -25.60 29.37
CA TYR A 457 -17.40 -25.65 30.81
C TYR A 457 -18.66 -25.65 31.66
N GLU A 458 -19.72 -24.97 31.24
CA GLU A 458 -21.03 -25.02 31.91
C GLU A 458 -21.55 -26.46 32.03
N SER A 459 -21.30 -27.31 31.01
CA SER A 459 -21.73 -28.72 31.04
C SER A 459 -21.06 -29.58 32.13
N ILE A 460 -19.97 -29.10 32.72
CA ILE A 460 -19.22 -29.75 33.79
C ILE A 460 -19.07 -28.86 35.04
N ALA A 461 -19.89 -27.81 35.17
CA ALA A 461 -19.76 -26.80 36.22
C ALA A 461 -19.82 -27.37 37.65
N ASP A 462 -20.59 -28.44 37.86
CA ASP A 462 -20.80 -29.06 39.18
C ASP A 462 -19.58 -29.83 39.71
N ALA A 463 -18.53 -30.03 38.91
CA ALA A 463 -17.32 -30.74 39.35
C ALA A 463 -16.35 -29.82 40.09
N GLU A 464 -15.82 -30.30 41.23
CA GLU A 464 -15.02 -29.52 42.19
C GLU A 464 -13.80 -28.80 41.60
N ARG A 465 -13.23 -29.32 40.50
CA ARG A 465 -11.99 -28.78 39.88
C ARG A 465 -12.24 -27.99 38.60
N THR A 466 -13.49 -27.81 38.17
CA THR A 466 -13.78 -27.21 36.85
C THR A 466 -13.28 -25.78 36.73
N THR A 467 -13.44 -24.95 37.76
CA THR A 467 -12.97 -23.54 37.74
C THR A 467 -11.45 -23.45 37.64
N ALA A 468 -10.71 -24.34 38.32
CA ALA A 468 -9.26 -24.41 38.22
C ALA A 468 -8.78 -24.84 36.83
N VAL A 469 -9.45 -25.84 36.23
CA VAL A 469 -9.16 -26.30 34.87
C VAL A 469 -9.48 -25.21 33.84
N ALA A 470 -10.63 -24.56 33.96
CA ALA A 470 -11.01 -23.41 33.13
C ALA A 470 -10.00 -22.27 33.21
N ASN A 471 -9.49 -21.96 34.41
CA ASN A 471 -8.48 -20.93 34.59
C ASN A 471 -7.15 -21.29 33.91
N GLN A 472 -6.75 -22.57 33.89
CA GLN A 472 -5.59 -23.00 33.11
C GLN A 472 -5.82 -22.81 31.61
N CYS A 473 -6.95 -23.28 31.07
CA CYS A 473 -7.28 -23.11 29.66
C CYS A 473 -7.29 -21.62 29.26
N MET A 474 -7.89 -20.75 30.08
CA MET A 474 -7.89 -19.31 29.85
C MET A 474 -6.46 -18.74 29.76
N ARG A 475 -5.54 -19.19 30.63
CA ARG A 475 -4.12 -18.81 30.54
C ARG A 475 -3.47 -19.27 29.24
N ASP A 476 -3.71 -20.51 28.83
CA ASP A 476 -3.18 -21.06 27.58
C ASP A 476 -3.66 -20.24 26.36
N LEU A 477 -4.92 -19.81 26.38
CA LEU A 477 -5.49 -18.93 25.34
C LEU A 477 -4.82 -17.55 25.31
N LEU A 478 -4.53 -16.95 26.46
CA LEU A 478 -3.79 -15.68 26.52
C LEU A 478 -2.36 -15.83 26.00
N ASP A 479 -1.67 -16.91 26.35
CA ASP A 479 -0.34 -17.19 25.80
C ASP A 479 -0.38 -17.34 24.27
N ARG A 480 -1.45 -17.93 23.72
CA ARG A 480 -1.62 -18.02 22.26
C ARG A 480 -1.86 -16.67 21.63
N PHE A 481 -2.64 -15.80 22.26
CA PHE A 481 -2.79 -14.41 21.80
C PHE A 481 -1.43 -13.67 21.78
N ASP A 482 -0.63 -13.83 22.84
CA ASP A 482 0.66 -13.16 23.00
C ASP A 482 1.77 -13.72 22.08
N ALA A 483 1.65 -14.98 21.66
CA ALA A 483 2.50 -15.58 20.63
C ALA A 483 2.22 -15.02 19.23
N GLY A 484 1.04 -14.44 19.01
CA GLY A 484 0.63 -13.82 17.75
C GLY A 484 0.03 -14.81 16.73
N GLY A 485 0.06 -14.43 15.45
CA GLY A 485 -0.53 -15.20 14.36
C GLY A 485 -1.96 -14.79 14.00
N PRO A 486 -2.53 -15.37 12.93
CA PRO A 486 -3.76 -14.88 12.30
C PRO A 486 -5.03 -15.12 13.12
N ARG A 487 -4.96 -15.94 14.18
CA ARG A 487 -6.07 -16.27 15.08
C ARG A 487 -5.98 -15.64 16.46
N ARG A 488 -5.02 -14.75 16.70
CA ARG A 488 -4.78 -14.14 18.02
C ARG A 488 -6.07 -13.60 18.65
N ASP A 489 -6.88 -12.86 17.89
CA ASP A 489 -8.10 -12.23 18.42
C ASP A 489 -9.19 -13.25 18.75
N GLU A 490 -9.21 -14.40 18.08
CA GLU A 490 -10.09 -15.51 18.41
C GLU A 490 -9.74 -16.07 19.79
N PHE A 491 -8.45 -16.28 20.07
CA PHE A 491 -7.98 -16.74 21.37
C PHE A 491 -8.25 -15.74 22.50
N LEU A 492 -8.05 -14.43 22.26
CA LEU A 492 -8.36 -13.40 23.25
C LEU A 492 -9.86 -13.32 23.56
N ARG A 493 -10.73 -13.48 22.55
CA ARG A 493 -12.18 -13.57 22.78
C ARG A 493 -12.56 -14.82 23.56
N GLY A 494 -11.95 -15.96 23.26
CA GLY A 494 -12.14 -17.19 24.04
C GLY A 494 -11.73 -17.03 25.50
N ALA A 495 -10.57 -16.42 25.76
CA ALA A 495 -10.08 -16.15 27.12
C ALA A 495 -11.03 -15.24 27.90
N ASP A 496 -11.56 -14.20 27.27
CA ASP A 496 -12.54 -13.29 27.89
C ASP A 496 -13.83 -14.00 28.28
N ARG A 497 -14.40 -14.80 27.36
CA ARG A 497 -15.61 -15.56 27.66
C ARG A 497 -15.41 -16.54 28.80
N LEU A 498 -14.27 -17.22 28.81
CA LEU A 498 -13.96 -18.17 29.86
C LEU A 498 -13.70 -17.46 31.20
N ASN A 499 -13.05 -16.30 31.21
CA ASN A 499 -12.88 -15.50 32.42
C ASN A 499 -14.22 -14.99 32.98
N GLU A 500 -15.13 -14.51 32.14
CA GLU A 500 -16.48 -14.14 32.58
C GLU A 500 -17.25 -15.35 33.12
N TRP A 501 -17.09 -16.53 32.52
CA TRP A 501 -17.67 -17.78 33.03
C TRP A 501 -17.12 -18.12 34.43
N ILE A 502 -15.81 -18.00 34.64
CA ILE A 502 -15.15 -18.23 35.95
C ILE A 502 -15.70 -17.25 36.99
N ILE A 503 -15.80 -15.96 36.69
CA ILE A 503 -16.33 -14.94 37.61
C ILE A 503 -17.78 -15.24 38.01
N ARG A 504 -18.61 -15.77 37.10
CA ARG A 504 -19.98 -16.17 37.43
C ARG A 504 -20.06 -17.32 38.43
N HIS A 505 -19.11 -18.26 38.41
CA HIS A 505 -19.15 -19.49 39.21
C HIS A 505 -18.33 -19.41 40.49
N ASP A 506 -17.15 -18.79 40.45
CA ASP A 506 -16.20 -18.70 41.56
C ASP A 506 -16.14 -17.29 42.17
N GLY A 507 -16.91 -16.35 41.61
CA GLY A 507 -16.97 -14.97 42.05
C GLY A 507 -15.82 -14.10 41.52
N ALA A 508 -15.92 -12.79 41.80
CA ALA A 508 -14.95 -11.78 41.39
C ALA A 508 -13.72 -11.72 42.32
N GLY A 509 -13.06 -12.85 42.52
CA GLY A 509 -11.79 -12.92 43.27
C GLY A 509 -10.68 -12.11 42.60
N ASP A 510 -9.65 -11.73 43.37
CA ASP A 510 -8.58 -10.85 42.91
C ASP A 510 -7.90 -11.37 41.64
N ALA A 511 -7.60 -12.67 41.57
CA ALA A 511 -6.99 -13.29 40.39
C ALA A 511 -7.87 -13.16 39.13
N HIS A 512 -9.19 -13.36 39.26
CA HIS A 512 -10.12 -13.25 38.14
C HIS A 512 -10.28 -11.79 37.67
N MET A 513 -10.22 -10.84 38.59
CA MET A 513 -10.24 -9.42 38.27
C MET A 513 -8.95 -8.99 37.57
N ILE A 514 -7.80 -9.47 38.04
CA ILE A 514 -6.51 -9.28 37.36
C ILE A 514 -6.57 -9.88 35.94
N ASN A 515 -7.13 -11.08 35.78
CA ASN A 515 -7.36 -11.71 34.48
C ASN A 515 -8.24 -10.86 33.55
N ARG A 516 -9.35 -10.34 34.07
CA ARG A 516 -10.23 -9.43 33.33
C ARG A 516 -9.49 -8.17 32.87
N TRP A 517 -8.70 -7.55 33.75
CA TRP A 517 -7.97 -6.33 33.42
C TRP A 517 -6.82 -6.58 32.44
N GLN A 518 -6.13 -7.71 32.52
CA GLN A 518 -5.08 -8.03 31.55
C GLN A 518 -5.64 -8.37 30.16
N ILE A 519 -6.89 -8.86 30.07
CA ILE A 519 -7.61 -9.01 28.81
C ILE A 519 -7.95 -7.63 28.23
N ALA A 520 -8.51 -6.72 29.04
CA ALA A 520 -8.81 -5.35 28.62
C ALA A 520 -7.55 -4.58 28.21
N TRP A 521 -6.45 -4.77 28.94
CA TRP A 521 -5.15 -4.21 28.57
C TRP A 521 -4.70 -4.69 27.18
N ARG A 522 -4.84 -5.99 26.87
CA ARG A 522 -4.49 -6.56 25.56
C ARG A 522 -5.38 -6.07 24.40
N ARG A 523 -6.61 -5.65 24.69
CA ARG A 523 -7.51 -5.01 23.72
C ARG A 523 -7.20 -3.54 23.50
N GLY A 524 -6.41 -2.92 24.38
CA GLY A 524 -6.16 -1.48 24.40
C GLY A 524 -7.36 -0.67 24.89
N ASP A 525 -8.31 -1.29 25.61
CA ASP A 525 -9.57 -0.67 26.06
C ASP A 525 -9.69 -0.53 27.59
N LEU A 526 -8.60 -0.74 28.34
CA LEU A 526 -8.57 -0.61 29.80
C LEU A 526 -8.99 0.79 30.27
N ALA A 527 -10.20 0.90 30.82
CA ALA A 527 -10.84 2.18 31.11
C ALA A 527 -10.28 2.88 32.36
N SER A 528 -10.49 4.20 32.47
CA SER A 528 -10.07 5.00 33.64
C SER A 528 -10.70 4.52 34.96
N ALA A 529 -11.95 4.06 34.91
CA ALA A 529 -12.64 3.47 36.06
C ALA A 529 -11.97 2.15 36.50
N GLU A 530 -11.52 1.33 35.56
CA GLU A 530 -10.81 0.08 35.84
C GLU A 530 -9.42 0.35 36.40
N ARG A 531 -8.67 1.29 35.81
CA ARG A 531 -7.40 1.78 36.37
C ARG A 531 -7.53 2.27 37.81
N SER A 532 -8.67 2.87 38.16
CA SER A 532 -8.94 3.30 39.55
C SER A 532 -9.16 2.12 40.49
N LYS A 533 -9.85 1.06 40.03
CA LYS A 533 -10.01 -0.20 40.78
C LYS A 533 -8.67 -0.94 40.93
N ILE A 534 -7.84 -0.97 39.90
CA ILE A 534 -6.49 -1.56 39.95
C ILE A 534 -5.63 -0.85 41.01
N ARG A 535 -5.65 0.49 41.06
CA ARG A 535 -4.95 1.25 42.12
C ARG A 535 -5.45 0.95 43.52
N ALA A 536 -6.76 0.74 43.68
CA ALA A 536 -7.33 0.37 44.97
C ALA A 536 -6.85 -1.03 45.40
N MET A 537 -6.90 -2.01 44.48
CA MET A 537 -6.38 -3.37 44.74
C MET A 537 -4.89 -3.34 45.09
N LYS A 538 -4.07 -2.62 44.30
CA LYS A 538 -2.63 -2.46 44.58
C LYS A 538 -2.37 -1.98 46.02
N ARG A 539 -3.08 -0.94 46.46
CA ARG A 539 -2.95 -0.39 47.83
C ARG A 539 -3.37 -1.38 48.91
N THR A 540 -4.45 -2.13 48.68
CA THR A 540 -4.92 -3.15 49.62
C THR A 540 -3.93 -4.31 49.70
N SER A 541 -3.37 -4.74 48.57
CA SER A 541 -2.34 -5.80 48.52
C SER A 541 -1.06 -5.38 49.24
N ALA A 542 -0.59 -4.14 49.08
CA ALA A 542 0.60 -3.63 49.78
C ALA A 542 0.46 -3.60 51.33
N GLN A 543 -0.76 -3.68 51.85
CA GLN A 543 -1.06 -3.68 53.29
C GLN A 543 -1.44 -5.07 53.81
N SER A 544 -1.36 -6.10 52.97
CA SER A 544 -1.81 -7.45 53.28
C SER A 544 -0.61 -8.37 53.57
N ASP A 545 -0.71 -9.13 54.67
CA ASP A 545 0.26 -10.18 55.03
C ASP A 545 -0.01 -11.52 54.31
N ASP A 546 -0.84 -11.51 53.25
CA ASP A 546 -1.15 -12.71 52.45
C ASP A 546 0.02 -13.13 51.56
N GLU A 547 0.24 -14.44 51.39
CA GLU A 547 1.37 -14.99 50.61
C GLU A 547 1.38 -14.57 49.13
N MET A 548 0.23 -14.16 48.58
CA MET A 548 0.06 -13.69 47.21
C MET A 548 -0.02 -12.16 47.10
N SER A 549 0.26 -11.41 48.19
CA SER A 549 0.12 -9.95 48.22
C SER A 549 1.09 -9.24 47.26
N VAL A 550 2.37 -9.62 47.26
CA VAL A 550 3.41 -9.02 46.41
C VAL A 550 3.19 -9.35 44.93
N GLN A 551 2.72 -10.55 44.61
CA GLN A 551 2.37 -10.98 43.26
C GLN A 551 1.17 -10.18 42.72
N ARG A 552 0.15 -9.95 43.55
CA ARG A 552 -1.01 -9.10 43.22
C ARG A 552 -0.61 -7.65 43.04
N GLU A 553 0.27 -7.13 43.89
CA GLU A 553 0.80 -5.78 43.79
C GLU A 553 1.59 -5.59 42.48
N LEU A 554 2.47 -6.54 42.16
CA LEU A 554 3.23 -6.54 40.92
C LEU A 554 2.31 -6.61 39.69
N ALA A 555 1.32 -7.50 39.69
CA ALA A 555 0.32 -7.60 38.64
C ALA A 555 -0.41 -6.26 38.40
N CYS A 556 -0.79 -5.56 39.48
CA CYS A 556 -1.42 -4.25 39.37
C CYS A 556 -0.46 -3.17 38.82
N ALA A 557 0.80 -3.15 39.27
CA ALA A 557 1.82 -2.23 38.76
C ALA A 557 2.06 -2.42 37.25
N LEU A 558 2.07 -3.68 36.78
CA LEU A 558 2.18 -4.01 35.36
C LEU A 558 1.01 -3.48 34.53
N LEU A 559 -0.23 -3.67 35.00
CA LEU A 559 -1.43 -3.18 34.32
C LEU A 559 -1.54 -1.65 34.31
N LEU A 560 -0.91 -0.99 35.28
CA LEU A 560 -0.82 0.48 35.36
C LEU A 560 0.37 1.05 34.58
N GLU A 561 1.23 0.19 34.01
CA GLU A 561 2.45 0.56 33.27
C GLU A 561 3.48 1.30 34.16
N GLU A 562 3.51 0.98 35.45
CA GLU A 562 4.41 1.57 36.44
C GLU A 562 5.77 0.84 36.47
N ARG A 563 6.64 1.17 35.51
CA ARG A 563 7.91 0.45 35.26
C ARG A 563 8.82 0.30 36.48
N GLU A 564 9.20 1.41 37.12
CA GLU A 564 10.17 1.41 38.23
C GLU A 564 9.65 0.57 39.40
N GLU A 565 8.36 0.70 39.68
CA GLU A 565 7.68 -0.08 40.70
C GLU A 565 7.68 -1.58 40.37
N ALA A 566 7.33 -1.94 39.13
CA ALA A 566 7.29 -3.33 38.70
C ALA A 566 8.67 -4.01 38.81
N GLN A 567 9.75 -3.28 38.49
CA GLN A 567 11.12 -3.77 38.67
C GLN A 567 11.48 -3.96 40.14
N PHE A 568 11.12 -3.00 40.98
CA PHE A 568 11.33 -3.10 42.43
C PHE A 568 10.58 -4.30 43.00
N LEU A 569 9.28 -4.43 42.75
CA LEU A 569 8.44 -5.53 43.24
C LEU A 569 8.90 -6.89 42.72
N SER A 570 9.31 -6.98 41.45
CA SER A 570 9.92 -8.21 40.91
C SER A 570 11.22 -8.59 41.63
N SER A 571 12.01 -7.63 42.13
CA SER A 571 13.25 -7.92 42.87
C SER A 571 13.00 -8.39 44.31
N GLN A 572 11.81 -8.10 44.86
CA GLN A 572 11.41 -8.50 46.21
C GLN A 572 10.77 -9.90 46.25
N LEU A 573 10.37 -10.46 45.09
CA LEU A 573 9.79 -11.80 45.03
C LEU A 573 10.86 -12.87 45.29
N PRO A 574 10.55 -13.88 46.12
CA PRO A 574 11.32 -15.12 46.20
C PRO A 574 11.49 -15.78 44.82
N ASP A 575 12.59 -16.50 44.60
CA ASP A 575 12.93 -17.09 43.31
C ASP A 575 11.86 -18.05 42.78
N ASP A 576 11.23 -18.82 43.66
CA ASP A 576 10.13 -19.74 43.36
C ASP A 576 8.84 -19.00 42.96
N ALA A 577 8.45 -17.98 43.72
CA ALA A 577 7.30 -17.13 43.40
C ALA A 577 7.50 -16.37 42.09
N ARG A 578 8.73 -15.90 41.83
CA ARG A 578 9.10 -15.24 40.57
C ARG A 578 9.06 -16.21 39.40
N ALA A 579 9.62 -17.42 39.54
CA ALA A 579 9.58 -18.45 38.51
C ALA A 579 8.13 -18.82 38.16
N MET A 580 7.27 -18.99 39.16
CA MET A 580 5.84 -19.24 38.96
C MET A 580 5.16 -18.09 38.20
N MET A 581 5.40 -16.84 38.58
CA MET A 581 4.81 -15.69 37.85
C MET A 581 5.30 -15.58 36.42
N GLN A 582 6.55 -16.00 36.12
CA GLN A 582 7.09 -16.00 34.74
C GLN A 582 6.35 -16.94 33.80
N GLU A 583 5.68 -17.96 34.33
CA GLU A 583 4.83 -18.88 33.57
C GLU A 583 3.42 -18.32 33.33
N TRP A 584 3.04 -17.22 33.99
CA TRP A 584 1.71 -16.62 33.82
C TRP A 584 1.69 -15.61 32.68
N PRO A 585 0.57 -15.50 31.94
CA PRO A 585 0.44 -14.56 30.83
C PRO A 585 0.71 -13.10 31.21
N ILE A 586 0.45 -12.71 32.47
CA ILE A 586 0.69 -11.34 32.93
C ILE A 586 2.17 -10.93 32.88
N TRP A 587 3.11 -11.89 32.93
CA TRP A 587 4.54 -11.61 32.81
C TRP A 587 4.94 -11.11 31.42
N LYS A 588 4.12 -11.35 30.40
CA LYS A 588 4.35 -10.77 29.07
C LYS A 588 4.37 -9.24 29.13
N LEU A 589 3.52 -8.64 29.95
CA LEU A 589 3.48 -7.19 30.17
C LEU A 589 4.77 -6.71 30.82
N TYR A 590 5.34 -7.48 31.75
CA TYR A 590 6.65 -7.16 32.35
C TYR A 590 7.74 -7.08 31.29
N ARG A 591 7.85 -8.09 30.42
CA ARG A 591 8.83 -8.09 29.32
C ARG A 591 8.63 -6.90 28.38
N GLN A 592 7.39 -6.57 28.04
CA GLN A 592 7.11 -5.41 27.18
C GLN A 592 7.47 -4.08 27.85
N LEU A 593 7.16 -3.93 29.13
CA LEU A 593 7.39 -2.69 29.89
C LEU A 593 8.88 -2.45 30.22
N VAL A 594 9.65 -3.53 30.40
CA VAL A 594 11.05 -3.48 30.84
C VAL A 594 12.05 -3.68 29.70
N ASP A 595 11.80 -4.59 28.76
CA ASP A 595 12.77 -4.96 27.71
C ASP A 595 12.76 -3.98 26.51
N GLN A 596 11.71 -3.18 26.31
CA GLN A 596 11.64 -2.17 25.23
C GLN A 596 12.63 -0.99 25.39
N ALA A 597 13.46 -0.97 26.44
CA ALA A 597 14.40 0.10 26.73
C ALA A 597 15.90 -0.26 26.54
N SER A 598 16.25 -1.41 25.96
CA SER A 598 17.63 -1.72 25.55
C SER A 598 17.81 -1.81 24.03
N PRO A 599 17.91 -0.68 23.31
CA PRO A 599 18.60 -0.64 22.02
C PRO A 599 20.02 -0.05 22.05
N ASP A 600 20.50 0.52 23.16
CA ASP A 600 21.79 1.25 23.19
C ASP A 600 22.64 0.92 24.42
N ALA A 601 23.25 -0.27 24.44
CA ALA A 601 24.43 -0.55 25.26
C ALA A 601 25.05 -1.87 24.77
N ASP A 602 25.86 -1.79 23.72
CA ASP A 602 27.13 -2.52 23.55
C ASP A 602 27.61 -2.36 22.10
N GLY A 603 28.01 -1.14 21.76
CA GLY A 603 29.01 -0.91 20.73
C GLY A 603 30.39 -1.09 21.35
N GLU A 604 30.90 -2.32 21.36
CA GLU A 604 32.34 -2.51 21.58
C GLU A 604 33.11 -1.98 20.36
N PRO A 605 34.17 -1.17 20.53
CA PRO A 605 35.00 -0.74 19.43
C PRO A 605 35.94 -1.88 19.04
N GLU A 606 35.83 -2.37 17.81
CA GLU A 606 36.86 -3.18 17.16
C GLU A 606 38.20 -2.46 17.27
N ARG A 607 39.12 -3.03 18.05
CA ARG A 607 40.53 -2.64 18.02
C ARG A 607 41.17 -3.24 16.77
N ASP A 608 41.46 -2.35 15.83
CA ASP A 608 42.41 -2.55 14.74
C ASP A 608 43.78 -3.00 15.30
N GLU A 609 44.11 -4.28 15.17
CA GLU A 609 45.48 -4.77 15.22
C GLU A 609 46.04 -4.88 13.80
N LYS A 610 46.78 -3.85 13.38
CA LYS A 610 47.70 -3.95 12.25
C LYS A 610 49.01 -4.61 12.70
N ALA A 611 49.25 -5.78 12.11
CA ALA A 611 50.48 -6.24 11.47
C ALA A 611 51.83 -6.06 12.18
N VAL A 612 52.50 -7.18 12.52
CA VAL A 612 53.98 -7.31 12.49
C VAL A 612 54.39 -8.78 12.27
N THR A 613 55.01 -9.06 11.11
CA THR A 613 56.02 -10.13 10.77
C THR A 613 55.69 -11.61 11.02
N ALA A 614 56.02 -12.59 10.17
CA ALA A 614 57.02 -12.74 9.12
C ALA A 614 56.54 -13.76 8.07
#